data_AF-A0A9E5BPY8-F1
#
_entry.id   AF-A0A9E5BPY8-F1
#
_cell.length_a   1.000
_cell.length_b   1.000
_cell.length_c   1.000
_cell.angle_alpha   90.00
_cell.angle_beta   90.00
_cell.angle_gamma   90.00
#
_symmetry.space_group_name_H-M   'P 1'
#
loop_
_entity.id
_entity.type
_entity.pdbx_description
1 polymer ?
#
loop_
_entity_poly.entity_id
_entity_poly.type
_entity_poly.pdbx_seq_one_letter_code
_entity_poly.pdbx_strand_id
1 'polypeptide(L)' 'MLLGSFDLLQDDPSGFFRLAVLIVFALITAVTIHEFSHALVATSLGDNTARRLGRLSLNPMRHLDPGGTIMMFIAGFG' A
#
# COMPACT_ATOMS: atom_id res chain seq x y z
N MET A 1 -12.62 2.76 1.39
CA MET A 1 -12.04 3.21 2.68
C MET A 1 -12.19 4.73 2.87
N LEU A 2 -11.83 5.55 1.88
CA LEU A 2 -12.06 7.01 1.91
C LEU A 2 -13.48 7.45 1.52
N LEU A 3 -14.17 6.66 0.68
CA LEU A 3 -15.57 6.92 0.31
C LEU A 3 -16.52 6.88 1.53
N GLY A 4 -16.20 6.07 2.54
CA GLY A 4 -16.99 5.98 3.78
C GLY A 4 -16.79 7.15 4.73
N SER A 5 -15.81 8.03 4.46
CA SER A 5 -15.54 9.25 5.22
C SER A 5 -15.83 10.51 4.41
N PHE A 6 -16.68 10.42 3.38
CA PHE A 6 -16.97 11.56 2.51
C PHE A 6 -17.73 12.68 3.23
N ASP A 7 -18.57 12.32 4.21
CA ASP A 7 -19.27 13.28 5.06
C ASP A 7 -18.28 14.20 5.81
N LEU A 8 -17.14 13.64 6.23
CA LEU A 8 -16.07 14.37 6.90
C LEU A 8 -15.47 15.48 6.01
N LEU A 9 -15.48 15.32 4.68
CA LEU A 9 -14.98 16.35 3.77
C LEU A 9 -15.85 17.61 3.81
N GLN A 10 -17.15 17.46 4.07
CA GLN A 10 -18.10 18.58 4.15
C GLN A 10 -18.11 19.19 5.55
N ASP A 11 -18.07 18.36 6.60
CA ASP A 11 -18.19 18.80 7.99
C ASP A 11 -16.87 19.31 8.62
N ASP A 12 -15.74 18.62 8.35
CA ASP A 12 -14.39 19.02 8.79
C ASP A 12 -13.34 18.65 7.73
N PRO A 13 -13.14 19.53 6.73
CA PRO A 13 -12.15 19.30 5.67
C PRO A 13 -10.75 19.00 6.22
N SER A 14 -10.38 19.61 7.34
CA SER A 14 -9.04 19.44 7.92
C SER A 14 -8.85 18.04 8.51
N GLY A 15 -9.88 17.50 9.18
CA GLY A 15 -9.93 16.13 9.67
C GLY A 15 -9.87 15.13 8.52
N PHE A 16 -10.59 15.38 7.43
CA PHE A 16 -10.57 14.52 6.25
C PHE A 16 -9.16 14.39 5.65
N PHE A 17 -8.47 15.51 5.44
CA PHE A 17 -7.10 15.48 4.90
C PHE A 17 -6.11 14.78 5.83
N ARG A 18 -6.22 14.95 7.15
CA ARG A 18 -5.38 14.23 8.12
C ARG A 18 -5.59 12.73 8.02
N LEU A 19 -6.86 12.29 7.99
CA LEU A 19 -7.20 10.88 7.85
C LEU A 19 -6.67 10.30 6.53
N ALA A 20 -6.86 11.02 5.42
CA ALA A 20 -6.38 10.58 4.12
C ALA A 20 -4.86 10.40 4.10
N VAL A 21 -4.10 11.35 4.65
CA VAL A 21 -2.63 11.24 4.74
C VAL A 21 -2.22 10.03 5.60
N LEU A 22 -2.86 9.83 6.75
CA LEU A 22 -2.56 8.70 7.64
C LEU A 22 -2.85 7.35 6.96
N ILE A 23 -3.97 7.23 6.24
CA ILE A 23 -4.33 6.02 5.49
C ILE A 23 -3.31 5.75 4.38
N VAL A 24 -2.97 6.77 3.59
CA VAL A 24 -1.98 6.64 2.50
C VAL A 24 -0.64 6.18 3.06
N PHE A 25 -0.16 6.81 4.13
CA PHE A 25 1.10 6.43 4.76
C PHE A 25 1.06 4.99 5.29
N ALA A 26 0.01 4.63 6.04
CA ALA A 26 -0.15 3.31 6.60
C ALA A 26 -0.19 2.22 5.52
N LEU A 27 -0.94 2.43 4.43
CA LEU A 27 -1.04 1.48 3.32
C LEU A 27 0.29 1.31 2.59
N ILE A 28 0.99 2.40 2.26
CA ILE A 28 2.29 2.33 1.59
C ILE A 28 3.28 1.53 2.45
N THR A 29 3.34 1.82 3.76
CA THR A 29 4.23 1.10 4.68
C THR A 29 3.83 -0.37 4.81
N ALA A 30 2.55 -0.66 5.04
CA ALA A 30 2.07 -2.02 5.25
C ALA A 30 2.29 -2.91 4.03
N VAL A 31 1.89 -2.44 2.84
CA VAL A 31 2.05 -3.21 1.59
C VAL A 31 3.52 -3.44 1.24
N THR A 32 4.36 -2.40 1.40
CA THR A 32 5.80 -2.54 1.12
C THR A 32 6.44 -3.60 2.01
N ILE A 33 6.14 -3.60 3.31
CA ILE A 33 6.69 -4.59 4.24
C ILE A 33 6.09 -5.98 3.98
N HIS A 34 4.80 -6.07 3.66
CA HIS A 34 4.11 -7.32 3.34
C HIS A 34 4.75 -8.02 2.13
N GLU A 35 4.86 -7.32 1.01
CA GLU A 35 5.44 -7.85 -0.23
C GLU A 35 6.95 -8.11 -0.10
N PHE A 36 7.67 -7.24 0.60
CA PHE A 36 9.08 -7.50 0.92
C PHE A 36 9.25 -8.79 1.72
N SER A 37 8.37 -9.04 2.69
CA SER A 37 8.42 -10.25 3.53
C SER A 37 8.15 -11.51 2.70
N HIS A 38 7.20 -11.47 1.76
CA HIS A 38 7.00 -12.56 0.79
C HIS A 38 8.25 -12.80 -0.05
N ALA A 39 8.84 -11.74 -0.61
CA ALA A 39 10.06 -11.85 -1.40
C ALA A 39 11.24 -12.40 -0.58
N LEU A 40 11.36 -11.99 0.68
CA LEU A 40 12.41 -12.44 1.60
C LEU A 40 12.28 -13.92 1.92
N VAL A 41 11.08 -14.37 2.28
CA VAL A 41 10.79 -15.77 2.60
C VAL A 41 10.91 -16.66 1.37
N ALA A 42 10.40 -16.23 0.21
CA ALA A 42 10.56 -16.99 -1.04
C ALA A 42 12.05 -17.16 -1.38
N THR A 43 12.84 -16.08 -1.26
CA THR A 43 14.29 -16.12 -1.50
C THR A 43 15.00 -17.05 -0.53
N SER A 44 14.64 -17.03 0.76
CA SER A 44 15.28 -17.90 1.76
C SER A 44 14.93 -19.38 1.57
N LEU A 45 13.78 -19.68 0.99
CA LEU A 45 13.35 -21.02 0.59
C LEU A 45 13.85 -21.43 -0.82
N GLY A 46 14.64 -20.58 -1.49
CA GLY A 46 15.31 -20.87 -2.76
C GLY A 46 14.62 -20.33 -4.01
N ASP A 47 13.40 -19.80 -3.91
CA ASP A 47 12.74 -19.11 -5.02
C ASP A 47 13.27 -17.67 -5.15
N ASN A 48 14.22 -17.49 -6.07
CA ASN A 48 14.84 -16.20 -6.33
C ASN A 48 14.07 -15.34 -7.36
N THR A 49 12.84 -15.70 -7.76
CA THR A 49 12.09 -14.96 -8.79
C THR A 49 11.87 -13.50 -8.43
N ALA A 50 11.31 -13.21 -7.24
CA ALA A 50 11.07 -11.85 -6.78
C ALA A 50 12.38 -11.05 -6.63
N ARG A 51 13.45 -11.69 -6.13
CA ARG A 51 14.77 -11.07 -6.03
C ARG A 51 15.35 -10.70 -7.40
N ARG A 52 15.27 -11.59 -8.40
CA ARG A 52 15.73 -11.35 -9.77
C ARG A 52 14.96 -10.23 -10.47
N LEU A 53 13.68 -10.07 -10.13
CA LEU A 53 12.85 -8.95 -10.61
C LEU A 53 13.11 -7.63 -9.85
N GLY A 54 14.02 -7.62 -8.87
CA GLY A 54 14.33 -6.44 -8.06
C GLY A 54 13.21 -6.05 -7.09
N ARG A 55 12.34 -7.00 -6.72
CA ARG A 55 11.25 -6.83 -5.76
C ARG A 55 11.65 -7.18 -4.32
N LEU A 56 12.86 -7.67 -4.09
CA LEU A 56 13.43 -7.77 -2.74
C LEU A 56 13.98 -6.38 -2.34
N SER A 57 13.09 -5.43 -2.07
CA SER A 57 13.43 -4.03 -1.77
C SER A 57 12.45 -3.47 -0.74
N LEU A 58 12.85 -2.45 0.03
CA LEU A 58 11.93 -1.64 0.83
C LEU A 58 11.50 -0.37 0.09
N ASN A 59 11.75 -0.29 -1.21
CA ASN A 59 11.26 0.80 -2.04
C ASN A 59 9.78 0.55 -2.40
N PRO A 60 8.82 1.38 -1.92
CA PRO A 60 7.40 1.19 -2.20
C PRO A 60 7.06 1.18 -3.70
N MET A 61 7.81 1.93 -4.50
CA MET A 61 7.62 2.00 -5.96
C MET A 61 7.85 0.68 -6.69
N ARG A 62 8.48 -0.31 -6.04
CA ARG A 62 8.71 -1.65 -6.59
C ARG A 62 7.54 -2.62 -6.35
N HIS A 63 6.61 -2.25 -5.46
CA HIS A 63 5.50 -3.11 -5.01
C HIS A 63 4.14 -2.55 -5.40
N LEU A 64 4.03 -1.22 -5.49
CA LEU A 64 2.77 -0.56 -5.83
C LEU A 64 2.55 -0.55 -7.34
N ASP A 65 1.41 -1.07 -7.78
CA ASP A 65 0.89 -0.87 -9.12
C ASP A 65 -0.21 0.22 -9.11
N PRO A 66 -0.27 1.11 -10.12
CA PRO A 66 -1.23 2.21 -10.10
C PRO A 66 -2.71 1.77 -10.01
N GLY A 67 -3.07 0.64 -10.62
CA GLY A 67 -4.45 0.15 -10.66
C GLY A 67 -4.91 -0.41 -9.31
N GLY A 68 -4.13 -1.35 -8.75
CA GLY A 68 -4.33 -1.93 -7.43
C GLY A 68 -4.25 -0.88 -6.34
N THR A 69 -3.32 0.07 -6.44
CA THR A 69 -3.23 1.20 -5.48
C THR A 69 -4.52 2.02 -5.46
N ILE A 70 -5.08 2.37 -6.62
CA ILE A 70 -6.35 3.10 -6.71
C ILE A 70 -7.50 2.27 -6.11
N MET A 71 -7.58 0.98 -6.46
CA MET A 71 -8.59 0.08 -5.90
C MET A 71 -8.49 -0.04 -4.37
N MET A 72 -7.28 -0.05 -3.82
CA MET A 72 -7.05 -0.13 -2.38
C MET A 72 -7.61 1.09 -1.64
N PHE A 73 -7.49 2.30 -2.21
CA PHE A 73 -8.08 3.51 -1.62
C PHE A 73 -9.60 3.57 -1.72
N ILE A 74 -10.14 3.17 -2.87
CA ILE A 74 -11.57 3.26 -3.18
C ILE A 74 -12.32 2.10 -2.51
N ALA A 75 -12.00 0.88 -2.92
CA ALA A 75 -12.69 -0.35 -2.54
C ALA A 75 -12.13 -1.03 -1.29
N GLY A 76 -10.87 -0.77 -0.92
CA GLY A 76 -10.23 -1.39 0.26
C GLY A 76 -9.57 -2.74 -0.01
N PHE A 77 -9.47 -3.16 -1.28
CA PHE A 77 -8.70 -4.33 -1.70
C PHE A 77 -7.92 -3.97 -2.97
N GLY A 78 -6.77 -4.60 -3.16
CA GLY A 78 -5.83 -4.35 -4.26
C GLY A 78 -4.71 -5.37 -4.19
#